data_AF-A0A2L2LBZ3-F1
#
_entry.id   AF-A0A2L2LBZ3-F1
#
_cell.length_a   1.000
_cell.length_b   1.000
_cell.length_c   1.000
_cell.angle_alpha   90.00
_cell.angle_beta   90.00
_cell.angle_gamma   90.00
#
_symmetry.space_group_name_H-M   'P 1'
#
loop_
_entity.id
_entity.type
_entity.pdbx_description
1 polymer ?
#
loop_
_entity_poly.entity_id
_entity_poly.type
_entity_poly.pdbx_seq_one_letter_code
_entity_poly.pdbx_strand_id
1 'polypeptide(L)'
;MSEAREYLIKKGSYFYRPNSQGYTSFKFDAGRYTKADAEKEAAIEPWHMQAIHQDDVPEETAPDKAFSELKQTLDHWRHEVGKLHSRIATKDEQIDRLKAAINWCIERDDRNGSLPEAYREKLLSVLE
;
A
#
# COMPACT_ATOMS: atom_id res chain seq x y z
N MET A 1 -43.39 17.95 -23.14
CA MET A 1 -42.19 18.38 -22.38
C MET A 1 -41.87 17.24 -21.44
N SER A 2 -40.76 16.52 -21.62
CA SER A 2 -40.32 15.52 -20.64
C SER A 2 -39.80 16.24 -19.41
N GLU A 3 -40.23 15.85 -18.21
CA GLU A 3 -39.68 16.41 -16.96
C GLU A 3 -38.16 16.22 -16.89
N ALA A 4 -37.48 17.18 -16.26
CA ALA A 4 -36.04 17.11 -16.06
C ALA A 4 -35.69 15.92 -15.15
N ARG A 5 -34.66 15.18 -15.54
CA ARG A 5 -34.14 14.05 -14.75
C ARG A 5 -33.04 14.56 -13.83
N GLU A 6 -33.43 15.06 -12.67
CA GLU A 6 -32.52 15.73 -11.71
C GLU A 6 -32.60 15.09 -10.31
N TYR A 7 -33.44 14.07 -10.14
CA TYR A 7 -33.63 13.37 -8.87
C TYR A 7 -32.80 12.09 -8.80
N LEU A 8 -32.36 11.79 -7.59
CA LEU A 8 -31.67 10.56 -7.20
C LEU A 8 -32.60 9.75 -6.29
N ILE A 9 -32.53 8.43 -6.41
CA ILE A 9 -33.22 7.50 -5.49
C ILE A 9 -32.17 6.97 -4.53
N LYS A 10 -32.26 7.34 -3.26
CA LYS A 10 -31.34 6.95 -2.19
C LYS A 10 -31.96 5.81 -1.38
N LYS A 11 -31.18 4.78 -1.06
CA LYS A 11 -31.53 3.70 -0.12
C LYS A 11 -30.43 3.59 0.94
N GLY A 12 -30.69 4.06 2.15
CA GLY A 12 -29.68 4.17 3.21
C GLY A 12 -28.52 5.08 2.81
N SER A 13 -27.32 4.52 2.58
CA SER A 13 -26.10 5.24 2.13
C SER A 13 -25.77 5.03 0.64
N TYR A 14 -26.68 4.41 -0.12
CA TYR A 14 -26.48 4.09 -1.53
C TYR A 14 -27.49 4.80 -2.42
N PHE A 15 -27.18 4.93 -3.71
CA PHE A 15 -28.05 5.45 -4.76
C PHE A 15 -28.36 4.36 -5.78
N TYR A 16 -29.53 4.40 -6.39
CA TYR A 16 -29.84 3.54 -7.54
C TYR A 16 -29.00 3.93 -8.76
N ARG A 17 -28.51 2.92 -9.48
CA ARG A 17 -27.87 3.08 -10.80
C ARG A 17 -28.90 3.32 -11.90
N PRO A 18 -28.54 3.89 -13.06
CA PRO A 18 -29.45 4.06 -14.19
C PRO A 18 -30.21 2.76 -14.51
N ASN A 19 -31.49 2.90 -14.87
CA ASN A 19 -32.39 1.78 -15.18
C ASN A 19 -32.57 0.77 -14.05
N SER A 20 -32.36 1.18 -12.79
CA SER A 20 -32.53 0.35 -11.60
C SER A 20 -31.64 -0.91 -11.58
N GLN A 21 -30.46 -0.83 -12.18
CA GLN A 21 -29.47 -1.92 -12.24
C GLN A 21 -28.63 -2.03 -10.96
N GLY A 22 -29.30 -2.09 -9.81
CA GLY A 22 -28.66 -2.16 -8.49
C GLY A 22 -28.21 -0.81 -7.94
N TYR A 23 -27.27 -0.86 -6.98
CA TYR A 23 -26.90 0.28 -6.14
C TYR A 23 -25.44 0.71 -6.35
N THR A 24 -25.16 1.97 -6.03
CA THR A 24 -23.80 2.55 -5.99
C THR A 24 -23.65 3.44 -4.77
N SER A 25 -22.45 3.53 -4.20
CA SER A 25 -22.11 4.50 -3.16
C SER A 25 -21.76 5.88 -3.73
N PHE A 26 -21.66 6.02 -5.06
CA PHE A 26 -21.17 7.21 -5.73
C PHE A 26 -22.28 7.97 -6.46
N LYS A 27 -22.47 9.26 -6.13
CA LYS A 27 -23.43 10.17 -6.80
C LYS A 27 -23.19 10.26 -8.32
N PHE A 28 -21.92 10.19 -8.74
CA PHE A 28 -21.53 10.23 -10.15
C PHE A 28 -22.07 9.03 -10.95
N ASP A 29 -22.03 7.84 -10.37
CA ASP A 29 -22.54 6.60 -10.97
C ASP A 29 -24.07 6.44 -10.87
N ALA A 30 -24.74 7.32 -10.12
CA ALA A 30 -26.15 7.20 -9.80
C ALA A 30 -27.04 7.60 -11.00
N GLY A 31 -28.16 6.90 -11.15
CA GLY A 31 -29.18 7.21 -12.14
C GLY A 31 -29.84 8.55 -11.85
N ARG A 32 -30.23 9.26 -12.91
CA ARG A 32 -31.03 10.48 -12.82
C ARG A 32 -32.46 10.20 -13.25
N TYR A 33 -33.39 10.52 -12.37
CA TYR A 33 -34.80 10.21 -12.48
C TYR A 33 -35.63 11.49 -12.49
N THR A 34 -36.85 11.40 -13.03
CA THR A 34 -37.84 12.46 -12.83
C THR A 34 -38.25 12.49 -11.36
N LYS A 35 -38.79 13.62 -10.90
CA LYS A 35 -39.31 13.73 -9.54
C LYS A 35 -40.35 12.66 -9.25
N ALA A 36 -41.32 12.51 -10.16
CA ALA A 36 -42.42 11.56 -10.02
C ALA A 36 -41.93 10.11 -9.95
N ASP A 37 -40.97 9.72 -10.79
CA ASP A 37 -40.42 8.36 -10.78
C ASP A 37 -39.64 8.09 -9.48
N ALA A 38 -38.84 9.06 -9.04
CA ALA A 38 -38.05 8.92 -7.82
C ALA A 38 -38.94 8.82 -6.56
N GLU A 39 -39.97 9.66 -6.46
CA GLU A 39 -40.92 9.64 -5.35
C GLU A 39 -41.74 8.34 -5.33
N LYS A 40 -42.16 7.86 -6.50
CA LYS A 40 -42.87 6.58 -6.64
C LYS A 40 -42.03 5.42 -6.14
N GLU A 41 -40.76 5.35 -6.51
CA GLU A 41 -39.85 4.30 -6.05
C GLU A 41 -39.56 4.44 -4.56
N ALA A 42 -39.33 5.66 -4.07
CA ALA A 42 -39.08 5.93 -2.64
C ALA A 42 -40.27 5.54 -1.75
N ALA A 43 -41.50 5.60 -2.27
CA ALA A 43 -42.71 5.19 -1.57
C ALA A 43 -42.82 3.66 -1.34
N ILE A 44 -42.00 2.84 -2.01
CA ILE A 44 -42.01 1.38 -1.82
C ILE A 44 -41.49 1.00 -0.42
N GLU A 45 -40.44 1.66 0.05
CA GLU A 45 -39.87 1.49 1.40
C GLU A 45 -39.64 2.86 2.06
N PRO A 46 -40.69 3.58 2.51
CA PRO A 46 -40.56 4.97 3.00
C PRO A 46 -39.65 5.12 4.22
N TRP A 47 -39.42 4.04 4.97
CA TRP A 47 -38.52 4.02 6.13
C TRP A 47 -37.04 3.93 5.75
N HIS A 48 -36.71 3.67 4.48
CA HIS A 48 -35.35 3.39 4.04
C HIS A 48 -34.97 4.01 2.68
N MET A 49 -35.96 4.42 1.90
CA MET A 49 -35.79 5.01 0.57
C MET A 49 -36.24 6.46 0.53
N GLN A 50 -35.54 7.28 -0.25
CA GLN A 50 -35.80 8.72 -0.37
C GLN A 50 -35.52 9.21 -1.80
N ALA A 51 -36.42 10.03 -2.32
CA ALA A 51 -36.16 10.86 -3.50
C ALA A 51 -35.45 12.14 -3.05
N ILE A 52 -34.27 12.41 -3.61
CA ILE A 52 -33.46 13.59 -3.28
C ILE A 52 -33.02 14.30 -4.54
N HIS A 53 -33.11 15.63 -4.58
CA HIS A 53 -32.62 16.40 -5.71
C HIS A 53 -31.09 16.29 -5.79
N GLN A 54 -30.53 16.24 -7.00
CA GLN A 54 -29.08 16.08 -7.16
C GLN A 54 -28.27 17.20 -6.48
N ASP A 55 -28.81 18.40 -6.37
CA ASP A 55 -28.12 19.54 -5.73
C ASP A 55 -28.18 19.48 -4.20
N ASP A 56 -29.16 18.77 -3.64
CA ASP A 56 -29.28 18.54 -2.20
C ASP A 56 -28.34 17.44 -1.72
N VAL A 57 -27.80 16.64 -2.64
CA VAL A 57 -26.74 15.69 -2.35
C VAL A 57 -25.40 16.42 -2.53
N PRO A 58 -24.61 16.62 -1.46
CA PRO A 58 -23.30 17.21 -1.57
C PRO A 58 -22.51 16.52 -2.69
N GLU A 59 -21.86 17.31 -3.53
CA GLU A 59 -20.87 16.79 -4.48
C GLU A 59 -19.71 16.08 -3.75
N GLU A 60 -19.64 16.20 -2.42
CA GLU A 60 -18.65 15.57 -1.55
C GLU A 60 -18.72 14.04 -1.61
N THR A 61 -17.93 13.57 -2.56
CA THR A 61 -17.13 12.36 -2.64
C THR A 61 -16.36 12.05 -1.34
N ALA A 62 -17.06 11.85 -0.21
CA ALA A 62 -16.47 11.28 1.01
C ALA A 62 -15.58 10.05 0.75
N PRO A 63 -15.94 9.12 -0.16
CA PRO A 63 -15.02 8.05 -0.56
C PRO A 63 -13.79 8.53 -1.35
N ASP A 64 -13.84 9.61 -2.13
CA ASP A 64 -12.68 10.04 -2.93
C ASP A 64 -11.65 10.83 -2.10
N LYS A 65 -12.08 11.59 -1.09
CA LYS A 65 -11.16 12.18 -0.10
C LYS A 65 -10.47 11.08 0.70
N ALA A 66 -11.24 10.14 1.24
CA ALA A 66 -10.71 8.99 1.97
C ALA A 66 -9.80 8.12 1.08
N PHE A 67 -10.16 7.91 -0.18
CA PHE A 67 -9.35 7.16 -1.14
C PHE A 67 -8.07 7.91 -1.52
N SER A 68 -8.13 9.23 -1.67
CA SER A 68 -6.95 10.08 -1.93
C SER A 68 -5.98 10.07 -0.74
N GLU A 69 -6.50 10.22 0.49
CA GLU A 69 -5.72 10.13 1.73
C GLU A 69 -5.11 8.73 1.90
N LEU A 70 -5.88 7.68 1.62
CA LEU A 70 -5.39 6.30 1.65
C LEU A 70 -4.29 6.07 0.60
N LYS A 71 -4.45 6.62 -0.60
CA LYS A 71 -3.46 6.53 -1.67
C LYS A 71 -2.16 7.26 -1.31
N GLN A 72 -2.26 8.47 -0.74
CA GLN A 72 -1.09 9.20 -0.25
C GLN A 72 -0.37 8.43 0.85
N THR A 73 -1.13 7.83 1.77
CA THR A 73 -0.59 6.98 2.84
C THR A 73 0.12 5.75 2.26
N LEU A 74 -0.46 5.10 1.25
CA LEU A 74 0.14 3.95 0.56
C LEU A 74 1.45 4.32 -0.15
N ASP A 75 1.47 5.45 -0.86
CA ASP A 75 2.67 5.94 -1.54
C ASP A 75 3.79 6.29 -0.53
N HIS A 76 3.42 6.86 0.62
CA HIS A 76 4.36 7.11 1.72
C HIS A 76 5.00 5.82 2.24
N TRP A 77 4.19 4.81 2.58
CA TRP A 77 4.71 3.53 3.07
C TRP A 77 5.53 2.80 2.01
N ARG A 78 5.14 2.86 0.73
CA ARG A 78 5.94 2.29 -0.37
C ARG A 78 7.34 2.90 -0.41
N HIS A 79 7.44 4.21 -0.22
CA HIS A 79 8.71 4.93 -0.17
C HIS A 79 9.56 4.52 1.03
N GLU A 80 8.96 4.44 2.22
CA GLU A 80 9.68 4.03 3.44
C GLU A 80 10.19 2.59 3.37
N VAL A 81 9.38 1.66 2.83
CA VAL A 81 9.81 0.28 2.55
C VAL A 81 10.98 0.27 1.57
N GLY A 82 10.95 1.09 0.52
CA GLY A 82 12.07 1.26 -0.41
C GLY A 82 13.37 1.68 0.29
N LYS A 83 13.29 2.69 1.18
CA LYS A 83 14.45 3.14 1.97
C LYS A 83 15.00 2.04 2.88
N LEU A 84 14.11 1.30 3.54
CA LEU A 84 14.50 0.20 4.43
C LEU A 84 15.20 -0.92 3.64
N HIS A 85 14.69 -1.29 2.47
CA HIS A 85 15.35 -2.27 1.60
C HIS A 85 16.75 -1.81 1.16
N SER A 86 16.93 -0.55 0.77
CA SER A 86 18.26 -0.02 0.44
C SER A 86 19.21 -0.09 1.65
N ARG A 87 18.74 0.23 2.85
CA ARG A 87 19.55 0.15 4.08
C ARG A 87 19.92 -1.29 4.42
N ILE A 88 19.02 -2.25 4.21
CA ILE A 88 19.30 -3.68 4.41
C ILE A 88 20.39 -4.13 3.44
N ALA A 89 20.25 -3.83 2.14
CA ALA A 89 21.26 -4.19 1.14
C ALA A 89 22.66 -3.64 1.49
N THR A 90 22.75 -2.38 1.92
CA THR A 90 24.04 -1.80 2.37
C THR A 90 24.60 -2.53 3.60
N LYS A 91 23.76 -2.93 4.54
CA LYS A 91 24.19 -3.67 5.73
C LYS A 91 24.64 -5.09 5.37
N ASP A 92 23.98 -5.76 4.44
CA ASP A 92 24.38 -7.09 3.98
C ASP A 92 25.76 -7.05 3.31
N GLU A 93 26.02 -6.05 2.45
CA GLU A 93 27.37 -5.85 1.88
C GLU A 93 28.44 -5.60 2.95
N GLN A 94 28.12 -4.84 4.01
CA GLN A 94 29.05 -4.62 5.12
C GLN A 94 29.34 -5.91 5.89
N ILE A 95 28.30 -6.72 6.13
CA ILE A 95 28.44 -8.03 6.78
C ILE A 95 29.35 -8.93 5.96
N ASP A 96 29.18 -8.97 4.64
CA ASP A 96 30.00 -9.80 3.76
C ASP A 96 31.47 -9.35 3.73
N ARG A 97 31.71 -8.03 3.73
CA ARG A 97 33.07 -7.49 3.86
C ARG A 97 33.72 -7.87 5.18
N LEU A 98 32.98 -7.77 6.29
CA LEU A 98 33.49 -8.14 7.61
C LEU A 98 33.78 -9.64 7.69
N LYS A 99 32.90 -10.49 7.16
CA LYS A 99 33.14 -11.94 7.07
C LYS A 99 34.40 -12.26 6.26
N ALA A 100 34.60 -11.62 5.11
CA ALA A 100 35.79 -11.81 4.30
C ALA A 100 37.08 -11.38 5.04
N ALA A 101 37.03 -10.25 5.76
CA ALA A 101 38.16 -9.78 6.55
C ALA A 101 38.50 -10.74 7.72
N ILE A 102 37.48 -11.26 8.42
CA ILE A 102 37.65 -12.26 9.47
C ILE A 102 38.29 -13.53 8.91
N ASN A 103 37.77 -14.06 7.80
CA ASN A 103 38.34 -15.25 7.17
C ASN A 103 39.80 -15.03 6.75
N TRP A 104 40.13 -13.86 6.19
CA TRP A 104 41.52 -13.53 5.86
C TRP A 104 42.45 -13.53 7.08
N CYS A 105 42.00 -13.02 8.23
CA CYS A 105 42.77 -13.07 9.47
C CYS A 105 42.98 -14.51 9.95
N ILE A 106 41.92 -15.33 9.93
CA ILE A 106 41.99 -16.75 10.33
C ILE A 106 43.00 -17.51 9.45
N GLU A 107 42.90 -17.38 8.12
CA GLU A 107 43.83 -18.04 7.19
C GLU A 107 45.28 -17.58 7.35
N ARG A 108 45.50 -16.34 7.83
CA ARG A 108 46.83 -15.78 8.06
C ARG A 108 47.43 -16.32 9.36
N ASP A 109 46.62 -16.47 10.41
CA ASP A 109 47.04 -17.08 11.67
C ASP A 109 47.36 -18.57 11.50
N ASP A 110 46.57 -19.31 10.70
CA ASP A 110 46.88 -20.71 10.35
C ASP A 110 48.22 -20.85 9.60
N ARG A 111 48.54 -19.89 8.73
CA ARG A 111 49.84 -19.85 8.02
C ARG A 111 51.02 -19.47 8.91
N ASN A 112 50.81 -18.66 9.95
CA ASN A 112 51.85 -18.28 10.92
C ASN A 112 52.01 -19.30 12.06
N GLY A 113 50.98 -20.09 12.36
CA GLY A 113 51.01 -21.17 13.36
C GLY A 113 51.80 -22.41 12.92
N SER A 114 52.10 -22.53 11.63
CA SER A 114 53.02 -23.54 11.08
C SER A 114 54.35 -22.87 10.73
N LEU A 115 55.22 -22.67 11.73
CA LEU A 115 56.64 -22.45 11.45
C LEU A 115 57.11 -23.65 10.60
N PRO A 116 57.60 -23.45 9.36
CA PRO A 116 58.07 -24.55 8.54
C PRO A 116 59.13 -25.35 9.33
N GLU A 117 59.06 -26.68 9.33
CA GLU A 117 60.00 -27.56 10.07
C GLU A 117 61.48 -27.17 9.84
N ALA A 118 61.77 -26.61 8.66
CA ALA A 118 63.07 -26.03 8.28
C ALA A 118 63.57 -24.87 9.17
N TYR A 119 62.68 -24.07 9.76
CA TYR A 119 63.05 -23.04 10.76
C TYR A 119 63.24 -23.64 12.16
N ARG A 120 62.58 -24.76 12.46
CA ARG A 120 62.69 -25.47 13.74
C ARG A 120 64.05 -26.17 13.86
N GLU A 121 64.50 -26.85 12.81
CA GLU A 121 65.84 -27.46 12.74
C GLU A 121 66.95 -26.40 12.82
N LYS A 122 66.75 -25.25 12.16
CA LYS A 122 67.74 -24.15 12.16
C LYS A 122 67.84 -23.44 13.51
N LEU A 123 66.78 -23.45 14.31
CA LEU A 123 66.80 -22.95 15.70
C LEU A 123 67.43 -23.95 16.67
N LEU A 124 67.25 -25.26 16.45
CA LEU A 124 67.88 -26.31 17.24
C LEU A 124 69.40 -26.39 16.98
N SER A 125 69.86 -26.17 15.75
CA SER A 125 71.31 -26.16 15.43
C SER A 125 72.08 -24.94 15.95
N VAL A 126 71.41 -23.97 16.57
CA VAL A 126 72.03 -22.78 17.18
C VAL A 126 72.08 -22.91 18.72
N LEU A 127 71.40 -23.92 19.27
CA LEU A 127 71.30 -24.19 20.71
C LEU A 127 72.14 -25.39 21.19
N GLU A 128 72.82 -26.09 20.29
CA GLU A 128 73.92 -27.04 20.56
C GLU A 128 75.26 -26.42 20.14
#